data_AF-A0A7S4JER8-F1
#
_entry.id   AF-A0A7S4JER8-F1
#
_cell.length_a   1.000
_cell.length_b   1.000
_cell.length_c   1.000
_cell.angle_alpha   90.00
_cell.angle_beta   90.00
_cell.angle_gamma   90.00
#
_symmetry.space_group_name_H-M   'P 1'
#
loop_
_entity.id
_entity.type
_entity.pdbx_description
1 polymer ?
#
loop_
_entity_poly.entity_id
_entity_poly.type
_entity_poly.pdbx_seq_one_letter_code
_entity_poly.pdbx_strand_id
1 'polypeptide(L)'
;MTIPKPRQPESLYWYQVGCMIGCKCSGGGKEMYPTLESVGCDTPAEPTNPVRTWNNENTSPKGDWNKYMPWRSPGSAIPLDSCGVAGGFLLTAAVQYSHSFLDESIKQGTKGTSLPPGEIAVWEAGSIVEASFYLTVNHGGGYQYRVCPSDSVLDETCFESNPLAFATQDHIVMHGPRNFTIPAVDVTDGVRPSGSSWRRLPIPACNCDLGSGCTLLSDNEELRSYEEGESHGTCGTGVQFEAPHLSNGVWPDGYGYFIATLGGSESKEDASICIKHQDAEACLADTTNGCKWYGEKNVCYETRTKKDSSNCEAHNGDQKSCAQVDGCTWYGNGKDVCNEVKEKESKFGCAAYNGDQTSCAQVDGCSWYGNGKNVCYNTIDTKDNQGSKESDSPHKGEWHIVDKLLAPSDPGNYIFQWRWDNEQTPQIWTTCADVTVTALNDAKLKSANGGANAMTPTVALICVIIWASIVAVQTLIG
;
A
#
# COMPACT_ATOMS: atom_id res chain seq x y z
N MET A 1 -1.85 -11.34 -24.84
CA MET A 1 -1.70 -10.34 -23.76
C MET A 1 -0.33 -10.52 -23.13
N THR A 2 0.36 -9.45 -22.72
CA THR A 2 1.73 -9.54 -22.15
C THR A 2 1.78 -9.34 -20.65
N ILE A 3 0.90 -8.52 -20.07
CA ILE A 3 0.81 -8.33 -18.61
C ILE A 3 -0.17 -9.38 -18.04
N PRO A 4 0.23 -10.21 -17.07
CA PRO A 4 -0.66 -11.20 -16.45
C PRO A 4 -1.84 -10.55 -15.74
N LYS A 5 -3.03 -11.15 -15.89
CA LYS A 5 -4.23 -10.76 -15.14
C LYS A 5 -4.53 -11.77 -14.04
N PRO A 6 -4.86 -11.32 -12.81
CA PRO A 6 -5.22 -12.23 -11.73
C PRO A 6 -6.43 -13.12 -12.08
N ARG A 7 -6.39 -14.38 -11.63
CA ARG A 7 -7.55 -15.28 -11.58
C ARG A 7 -8.61 -14.79 -10.60
N GLN A 8 -8.17 -14.08 -9.57
CA GLN A 8 -8.96 -13.57 -8.48
C GLN A 8 -9.84 -12.40 -8.96
N PRO A 9 -11.17 -12.56 -9.02
CA PRO A 9 -12.06 -11.42 -9.20
C PRO A 9 -11.99 -10.54 -7.95
N GLU A 10 -12.17 -9.22 -8.12
CA GLU A 10 -12.09 -8.28 -7.01
C GLU A 10 -10.81 -8.50 -6.17
N SER A 11 -9.65 -8.52 -6.86
CA SER A 11 -8.35 -8.96 -6.33
C SER A 11 -7.93 -8.29 -5.02
N LEU A 12 -8.49 -7.11 -4.71
CA LEU A 12 -8.35 -6.39 -3.44
C LEU A 12 -8.90 -7.13 -2.21
N TYR A 13 -9.65 -8.22 -2.39
CA TYR A 13 -10.17 -9.03 -1.29
C TYR A 13 -9.49 -10.39 -1.20
N TRP A 14 -8.31 -10.54 -1.80
CA TRP A 14 -7.52 -11.78 -1.76
C TRP A 14 -6.20 -11.55 -1.03
N TYR A 15 -6.24 -11.85 0.26
CA TYR A 15 -5.12 -11.68 1.18
C TYR A 15 -5.20 -12.75 2.26
N GLN A 16 -4.36 -12.66 3.27
CA GLN A 16 -4.25 -13.63 4.36
C GLN A 16 -3.79 -12.90 5.61
N VAL A 17 -4.39 -13.18 6.75
CA VAL A 17 -4.15 -12.47 8.02
C VAL A 17 -3.55 -13.37 9.09
N GLY A 18 -3.05 -12.76 10.17
CA GLY A 18 -2.36 -13.47 11.24
C GLY A 18 -1.00 -14.00 10.82
N CYS A 19 -0.37 -13.33 9.87
CA CYS A 19 0.91 -13.72 9.31
C CYS A 19 2.07 -13.12 10.13
N MET A 20 2.96 -13.99 10.59
CA MET A 20 4.19 -13.61 11.31
C MET A 20 5.39 -14.34 10.71
N ILE A 21 6.56 -13.72 10.78
CA ILE A 21 7.80 -14.30 10.25
C ILE A 21 8.08 -15.68 10.88
N GLY A 22 8.39 -16.66 10.04
CA GLY A 22 8.64 -18.06 10.45
C GLY A 22 7.41 -18.88 10.85
N CYS A 23 6.20 -18.28 10.85
CA CYS A 23 4.97 -18.96 11.22
C CYS A 23 4.02 -19.12 10.04
N LYS A 24 3.14 -20.11 10.13
CA LYS A 24 1.99 -20.21 9.25
C LYS A 24 0.95 -19.17 9.67
N CYS A 25 0.43 -18.42 8.70
CA CYS A 25 -0.64 -17.46 8.95
C CYS A 25 -1.83 -18.19 9.62
N SER A 26 -2.38 -17.62 10.67
CA SER A 26 -3.49 -18.24 11.41
C SER A 26 -4.85 -18.08 10.73
N GLY A 27 -4.99 -17.10 9.82
CA GLY A 27 -6.26 -16.75 9.21
C GLY A 27 -7.19 -15.95 10.13
N GLY A 28 -6.69 -15.48 11.27
CA GLY A 28 -7.31 -14.53 12.18
C GLY A 28 -6.25 -13.55 12.70
N GLY A 29 -6.65 -12.50 13.41
CA GLY A 29 -5.70 -11.53 13.98
C GLY A 29 -5.17 -10.54 12.93
N LYS A 30 -6.01 -9.58 12.55
CA LYS A 30 -5.67 -8.43 11.67
C LYS A 30 -5.50 -7.16 12.51
N GLU A 31 -4.86 -7.27 13.67
CA GLU A 31 -4.62 -6.12 14.54
C GLU A 31 -3.38 -5.32 14.10
N MET A 32 -3.32 -4.03 14.43
CA MET A 32 -2.11 -3.22 14.26
C MET A 32 -1.01 -3.66 15.24
N TYR A 33 -1.40 -3.98 16.48
CA TYR A 33 -0.51 -4.43 17.55
C TYR A 33 -0.83 -5.88 17.95
N PRO A 34 -0.61 -6.86 17.07
CA PRO A 34 -0.92 -8.26 17.35
C PRO A 34 -0.03 -8.80 18.47
N THR A 35 -0.61 -9.65 19.32
CA THR A 35 0.19 -10.48 20.23
C THR A 35 0.52 -11.80 19.55
N LEU A 36 1.57 -12.48 20.00
CA LEU A 36 1.91 -13.81 19.48
C LEU A 36 0.74 -14.81 19.64
N GLU A 37 -0.02 -14.67 20.72
CA GLU A 37 -1.22 -15.46 20.97
C GLU A 37 -2.36 -15.12 20.00
N SER A 38 -2.62 -13.82 19.71
CA SER A 38 -3.73 -13.42 18.82
C SER A 38 -3.56 -13.96 17.39
N VAL A 39 -2.31 -14.16 16.97
CA VAL A 39 -1.95 -14.70 15.65
C VAL A 39 -1.46 -16.15 15.68
N GLY A 40 -1.50 -16.82 16.84
CA GLY A 40 -1.13 -18.23 16.99
C GLY A 40 0.32 -18.57 16.57
N CYS A 41 1.26 -17.67 16.85
CA CYS A 41 2.68 -17.80 16.49
C CYS A 41 3.56 -17.78 17.75
N ASP A 42 3.70 -18.94 18.41
CA ASP A 42 4.43 -19.04 19.68
C ASP A 42 5.94 -18.76 19.55
N THR A 43 6.52 -19.06 18.38
CA THR A 43 7.97 -18.99 18.12
C THR A 43 8.23 -18.33 16.76
N PRO A 44 8.00 -17.01 16.63
CA PRO A 44 8.34 -16.30 15.40
C PRO A 44 9.85 -16.38 15.13
N ALA A 45 10.23 -16.30 13.86
CA ALA A 45 11.62 -16.08 13.48
C ALA A 45 12.11 -14.70 13.95
N GLU A 46 13.42 -14.49 13.96
CA GLU A 46 13.99 -13.16 14.17
C GLU A 46 14.06 -12.38 12.85
N PRO A 47 13.94 -11.03 12.90
CA PRO A 47 14.07 -10.19 11.71
C PRO A 47 15.40 -10.42 10.99
N THR A 48 15.33 -10.54 9.67
CA THR A 48 16.49 -10.69 8.78
C THR A 48 16.65 -9.52 7.81
N ASN A 49 15.63 -8.67 7.70
CA ASN A 49 15.62 -7.52 6.82
C ASN A 49 15.68 -6.21 7.62
N PRO A 50 16.73 -5.39 7.45
CA PRO A 50 16.83 -4.08 8.09
C PRO A 50 16.10 -2.98 7.31
N VAL A 51 15.71 -3.23 6.05
CA VAL A 51 15.07 -2.25 5.19
C VAL A 51 13.58 -2.17 5.54
N ARG A 52 13.16 -1.03 6.11
CA ARG A 52 11.77 -0.80 6.53
C ARG A 52 11.05 0.21 5.63
N THR A 53 9.74 0.24 5.79
CA THR A 53 8.77 1.18 5.23
C THR A 53 7.85 1.74 6.31
N TRP A 54 7.92 1.17 7.52
CA TRP A 54 7.14 1.58 8.67
C TRP A 54 8.00 1.57 9.93
N ASN A 55 7.88 2.61 10.76
CA ASN A 55 8.67 2.77 11.98
C ASN A 55 10.17 2.58 11.70
N ASN A 56 10.67 3.28 10.66
CA ASN A 56 12.01 3.08 10.10
C ASN A 56 13.12 3.28 11.15
N GLU A 57 13.01 4.36 11.92
CA GLU A 57 13.95 4.71 12.99
C GLU A 57 13.59 4.09 14.35
N ASN A 58 12.56 3.25 14.40
CA ASN A 58 12.09 2.61 15.63
C ASN A 58 11.76 3.61 16.77
N THR A 59 11.12 4.71 16.40
CA THR A 59 10.81 5.85 17.28
C THR A 59 9.34 5.89 17.71
N SER A 60 8.51 4.93 17.29
CA SER A 60 7.14 4.78 17.77
C SER A 60 7.07 4.72 19.30
N PRO A 61 6.07 5.34 19.95
CA PRO A 61 5.78 5.15 21.37
C PRO A 61 5.54 3.69 21.77
N LYS A 62 5.15 2.84 20.81
CA LYS A 62 4.95 1.39 21.01
C LYS A 62 6.24 0.57 20.83
N GLY A 63 7.38 1.21 20.57
CA GLY A 63 8.65 0.55 20.30
C GLY A 63 8.65 -0.18 18.96
N ASP A 64 9.34 -1.32 18.88
CA ASP A 64 9.45 -2.13 17.66
C ASP A 64 8.19 -3.01 17.47
N TRP A 65 7.02 -2.39 17.48
CA TRP A 65 5.73 -3.09 17.47
C TRP A 65 5.51 -3.95 16.22
N ASN A 66 6.13 -3.58 15.10
CA ASN A 66 6.09 -4.32 13.85
C ASN A 66 7.19 -5.38 13.73
N LYS A 67 7.93 -5.71 14.81
CA LYS A 67 9.09 -6.62 14.80
C LYS A 67 8.86 -7.92 14.03
N TYR A 68 7.69 -8.53 14.17
CA TYR A 68 7.41 -9.86 13.61
C TYR A 68 6.56 -9.84 12.33
N MET A 69 6.24 -8.65 11.80
CA MET A 69 5.44 -8.52 10.58
C MET A 69 6.17 -9.14 9.38
N PRO A 70 5.45 -9.68 8.38
CA PRO A 70 6.04 -10.46 7.28
C PRO A 70 7.25 -9.81 6.61
N TRP A 71 7.22 -8.50 6.36
CA TRP A 71 8.33 -7.79 5.72
C TRP A 71 9.65 -7.78 6.50
N ARG A 72 9.62 -8.05 7.81
CA ARG A 72 10.82 -8.09 8.66
C ARG A 72 11.70 -9.31 8.39
N SER A 73 11.17 -10.32 7.69
CA SER A 73 11.93 -11.42 7.11
C SER A 73 11.21 -11.89 5.84
N PRO A 74 11.42 -11.19 4.70
CA PRO A 74 10.61 -11.35 3.49
C PRO A 74 10.59 -12.80 3.01
N GLY A 75 9.40 -13.34 2.80
CA GLY A 75 9.18 -14.71 2.36
C GLY A 75 9.06 -15.75 3.48
N SER A 76 9.48 -15.43 4.71
CA SER A 76 9.54 -16.40 5.80
C SER A 76 8.17 -16.78 6.40
N ALA A 77 7.19 -15.88 6.34
CA ALA A 77 5.83 -16.16 6.78
C ALA A 77 5.16 -17.11 5.78
N ILE A 78 4.47 -18.14 6.27
CA ILE A 78 3.90 -19.21 5.45
C ILE A 78 2.40 -18.92 5.24
N PRO A 79 1.96 -18.59 4.01
CA PRO A 79 0.55 -18.37 3.72
C PRO A 79 -0.32 -19.63 3.94
N LEU A 80 -1.61 -19.41 4.17
CA LEU A 80 -2.67 -20.42 4.12
C LEU A 80 -2.90 -20.99 2.71
N ASP A 81 -2.77 -20.15 1.68
CA ASP A 81 -2.92 -20.47 0.27
C ASP A 81 -1.98 -19.64 -0.60
N SER A 82 -1.30 -20.26 -1.56
CA SER A 82 -0.34 -19.56 -2.41
C SER A 82 -0.98 -18.52 -3.35
N CYS A 83 -2.28 -18.62 -3.62
CA CYS A 83 -2.98 -17.68 -4.49
C CYS A 83 -4.00 -16.83 -3.73
N GLY A 84 -3.84 -16.72 -2.42
CA GLY A 84 -4.64 -15.88 -1.54
C GLY A 84 -5.90 -16.58 -1.03
N VAL A 85 -6.51 -15.99 -0.02
CA VAL A 85 -7.78 -16.47 0.55
C VAL A 85 -8.82 -15.38 0.36
N ALA A 86 -9.98 -15.74 -0.20
CA ALA A 86 -11.10 -14.81 -0.36
C ALA A 86 -11.52 -14.23 1.00
N GLY A 87 -11.49 -12.90 1.11
CA GLY A 87 -11.74 -12.14 2.32
C GLY A 87 -10.60 -12.16 3.35
N GLY A 88 -9.58 -12.99 3.21
CA GLY A 88 -8.40 -13.03 4.09
C GLY A 88 -8.51 -13.83 5.38
N PHE A 89 -9.73 -14.23 5.77
CA PHE A 89 -10.00 -14.89 7.03
C PHE A 89 -10.39 -16.36 6.84
N LEU A 90 -9.93 -17.23 7.75
CA LEU A 90 -10.53 -18.54 7.92
C LEU A 90 -11.90 -18.40 8.61
N LEU A 91 -12.84 -19.28 8.27
CA LEU A 91 -14.18 -19.30 8.85
C LEU A 91 -14.19 -19.54 10.38
N THR A 92 -13.08 -20.07 10.91
CA THR A 92 -12.89 -20.32 12.34
C THR A 92 -12.31 -19.13 13.10
N ALA A 93 -11.96 -18.03 12.43
CA ALA A 93 -11.38 -16.86 13.09
C ALA A 93 -12.41 -16.18 13.99
N ALA A 94 -11.96 -15.69 15.16
CA ALA A 94 -12.84 -15.02 16.12
C ALA A 94 -13.36 -13.66 15.61
N VAL A 95 -12.51 -12.94 14.87
CA VAL A 95 -12.85 -11.68 14.20
C VAL A 95 -12.65 -11.88 12.71
N GLN A 96 -13.64 -11.49 11.92
CA GLN A 96 -13.66 -11.63 10.47
C GLN A 96 -14.23 -10.35 9.87
N TYR A 97 -13.63 -9.86 8.80
CA TYR A 97 -14.19 -8.80 7.98
C TYR A 97 -14.72 -9.41 6.69
N SER A 98 -16.02 -9.72 6.67
CA SER A 98 -16.63 -10.38 5.53
C SER A 98 -16.75 -9.43 4.34
N HIS A 99 -16.53 -9.99 3.16
CA HIS A 99 -16.82 -9.34 1.88
C HIS A 99 -17.84 -10.17 1.12
N SER A 100 -18.78 -9.51 0.46
CA SER A 100 -19.73 -10.15 -0.45
C SER A 100 -19.24 -9.97 -1.88
N PHE A 101 -18.64 -11.02 -2.43
CA PHE A 101 -18.19 -11.06 -3.81
C PHE A 101 -19.37 -11.00 -4.78
N LEU A 102 -19.18 -10.36 -5.93
CA LEU A 102 -20.14 -10.32 -7.03
C LEU A 102 -20.39 -11.73 -7.59
N ASP A 103 -19.36 -12.55 -7.65
CA ASP A 103 -19.50 -13.98 -7.93
C ASP A 103 -19.96 -14.71 -6.66
N GLU A 104 -21.25 -15.04 -6.60
CA GLU A 104 -21.84 -15.71 -5.45
C GLU A 104 -21.26 -17.12 -5.17
N SER A 105 -20.52 -17.73 -6.11
CA SER A 105 -19.82 -18.99 -5.85
C SER A 105 -18.60 -18.82 -4.94
N ILE A 106 -18.07 -17.61 -4.85
CA ILE A 106 -16.92 -17.27 -4.03
C ILE A 106 -17.41 -16.88 -2.64
N LYS A 107 -16.94 -17.61 -1.64
CA LYS A 107 -17.24 -17.36 -0.24
C LYS A 107 -15.95 -17.03 0.49
N GLN A 108 -16.09 -16.38 1.65
CA GLN A 108 -14.94 -16.16 2.51
C GLN A 108 -14.24 -17.49 2.82
N GLY A 109 -12.91 -17.49 2.77
CA GLY A 109 -12.12 -18.70 2.94
C GLY A 109 -11.90 -19.50 1.66
N THR A 110 -12.54 -19.16 0.53
CA THR A 110 -12.23 -19.79 -0.77
C THR A 110 -10.75 -19.59 -1.09
N LYS A 111 -10.08 -20.68 -1.47
CA LYS A 111 -8.67 -20.68 -1.83
C LYS A 111 -8.46 -20.21 -3.25
N GLY A 112 -7.53 -19.29 -3.48
CA GLY A 112 -7.20 -18.82 -4.82
C GLY A 112 -6.65 -19.93 -5.70
N THR A 113 -5.95 -20.91 -5.12
CA THR A 113 -5.45 -22.09 -5.85
C THR A 113 -6.57 -22.97 -6.41
N SER A 114 -7.79 -22.86 -5.88
CA SER A 114 -8.98 -23.59 -6.34
C SER A 114 -9.78 -22.88 -7.43
N LEU A 115 -9.41 -21.63 -7.75
CA LEU A 115 -10.06 -20.88 -8.83
C LEU A 115 -9.79 -21.51 -10.19
N PRO A 116 -10.74 -21.42 -11.14
CA PRO A 116 -10.51 -21.86 -12.50
C PRO A 116 -9.38 -21.06 -13.16
N PRO A 117 -8.74 -21.61 -14.21
CA PRO A 117 -7.78 -20.87 -15.03
C PRO A 117 -8.37 -19.56 -15.55
N GLY A 118 -7.56 -18.50 -15.54
CA GLY A 118 -7.92 -17.16 -15.99
C GLY A 118 -7.43 -16.86 -17.41
N GLU A 119 -7.30 -15.58 -17.72
CA GLU A 119 -6.74 -15.13 -19.00
C GLU A 119 -5.23 -15.42 -19.07
N ILE A 120 -4.78 -16.00 -20.19
CA ILE A 120 -3.39 -16.39 -20.40
C ILE A 120 -2.58 -15.20 -20.93
N ALA A 121 -1.57 -14.78 -20.19
CA ALA A 121 -0.49 -13.95 -20.72
C ALA A 121 0.55 -14.80 -21.45
N VAL A 122 1.04 -14.32 -22.58
CA VAL A 122 2.02 -15.03 -23.41
C VAL A 122 3.34 -14.28 -23.36
N TRP A 123 4.39 -14.97 -22.92
CA TRP A 123 5.75 -14.47 -22.81
C TRP A 123 6.68 -15.22 -23.76
N GLU A 124 7.81 -14.60 -24.07
CA GLU A 124 8.92 -15.25 -24.77
C GLU A 124 9.99 -15.65 -23.76
N ALA A 125 10.54 -16.85 -23.89
CA ALA A 125 11.53 -17.38 -22.97
C ALA A 125 12.71 -16.43 -22.75
N GLY A 126 13.04 -16.13 -21.49
CA GLY A 126 14.14 -15.23 -21.11
C GLY A 126 13.98 -13.76 -21.49
N SER A 127 12.83 -13.36 -22.04
CA SER A 127 12.58 -11.96 -22.41
C SER A 127 12.29 -11.08 -21.19
N ILE A 128 12.45 -9.76 -21.37
CA ILE A 128 11.97 -8.79 -20.38
C ILE A 128 10.45 -8.64 -20.56
N VAL A 129 9.72 -8.84 -19.47
CA VAL A 129 8.25 -8.76 -19.42
C VAL A 129 7.82 -7.79 -18.34
N GLU A 130 6.56 -7.35 -18.38
CA GLU A 130 6.01 -6.40 -17.42
C GLU A 130 5.00 -7.10 -16.51
N ALA A 131 5.08 -6.78 -15.22
CA ALA A 131 4.07 -7.12 -14.23
C ALA A 131 3.61 -5.84 -13.54
N SER A 132 2.33 -5.77 -13.19
CA SER A 132 1.76 -4.57 -12.59
C SER A 132 0.83 -4.92 -11.44
N PHE A 133 0.82 -4.07 -10.42
CA PHE A 133 -0.21 -4.06 -9.39
C PHE A 133 -0.60 -2.62 -9.09
N TYR A 134 -1.77 -2.45 -8.50
CA TYR A 134 -2.21 -1.20 -7.90
C TYR A 134 -2.56 -1.48 -6.45
N LEU A 135 -2.52 -0.45 -5.63
CA LEU A 135 -2.90 -0.56 -4.23
C LEU A 135 -4.02 0.45 -3.94
N THR A 136 -4.91 0.09 -3.03
CA THR A 136 -5.89 1.04 -2.49
C THR A 136 -5.48 1.56 -1.13
N VAL A 137 -4.80 0.71 -0.35
CA VAL A 137 -4.31 0.99 1.00
C VAL A 137 -2.84 0.63 1.08
N ASN A 138 -2.04 1.51 1.66
CA ASN A 138 -0.62 1.34 1.85
C ASN A 138 -0.32 0.67 3.20
N HIS A 139 -0.06 -0.63 3.20
CA HIS A 139 0.41 -1.36 4.39
C HIS A 139 1.93 -1.46 4.49
N GLY A 140 2.67 -0.71 3.65
CA GLY A 140 4.12 -0.78 3.55
C GLY A 140 4.61 -2.17 3.14
N GLY A 141 5.87 -2.44 3.43
CA GLY A 141 6.55 -3.71 3.19
C GLY A 141 7.14 -3.80 1.80
N GLY A 142 7.09 -5.00 1.23
CA GLY A 142 7.67 -5.26 -0.07
C GLY A 142 7.24 -6.59 -0.66
N TYR A 143 7.55 -6.78 -1.93
CA TYR A 143 6.92 -7.80 -2.75
C TYR A 143 7.93 -8.53 -3.64
N GLN A 144 7.52 -9.70 -4.12
CA GLN A 144 8.28 -10.52 -5.05
C GLN A 144 7.33 -11.18 -6.05
N TYR A 145 7.84 -11.39 -7.26
CA TYR A 145 7.15 -12.14 -8.31
C TYR A 145 7.76 -13.53 -8.44
N ARG A 146 6.91 -14.53 -8.65
CA ARG A 146 7.33 -15.94 -8.75
C ARG A 146 6.52 -16.65 -9.82
N VAL A 147 7.00 -17.82 -10.22
CA VAL A 147 6.22 -18.74 -11.06
C VAL A 147 6.17 -20.13 -10.45
N CYS A 148 5.22 -20.94 -10.86
CA CYS A 148 5.16 -22.37 -10.56
C CYS A 148 4.74 -23.09 -11.84
N PRO A 149 5.45 -24.12 -12.33
CA PRO A 149 4.97 -24.90 -13.47
C PRO A 149 3.54 -25.41 -13.24
N SER A 150 2.66 -25.26 -14.24
CA SER A 150 1.22 -25.51 -14.04
C SER A 150 0.86 -26.97 -13.76
N ASP A 151 1.78 -27.90 -14.07
CA ASP A 151 1.67 -29.34 -13.82
C ASP A 151 2.23 -29.76 -12.45
N SER A 152 2.82 -28.82 -11.70
CA SER A 152 3.32 -29.04 -10.35
C SER A 152 2.24 -28.87 -9.30
N VAL A 153 2.54 -29.31 -8.07
CA VAL A 153 1.69 -28.99 -6.91
C VAL A 153 1.78 -27.49 -6.65
N LEU A 154 0.64 -26.81 -6.70
CA LEU A 154 0.55 -25.37 -6.56
C LEU A 154 0.61 -24.96 -5.08
N ASP A 155 1.82 -24.87 -4.54
CA ASP A 155 2.11 -24.44 -3.17
C ASP A 155 3.32 -23.49 -3.11
N GLU A 156 3.61 -22.95 -1.91
CA GLU A 156 4.72 -22.02 -1.73
C GLU A 156 6.07 -22.66 -2.02
N THR A 157 6.23 -23.97 -1.85
CA THR A 157 7.50 -24.64 -2.15
C THR A 157 7.80 -24.54 -3.65
N CYS A 158 6.78 -24.73 -4.50
CA CYS A 158 6.91 -24.56 -5.94
C CYS A 158 7.29 -23.11 -6.31
N PHE A 159 6.62 -22.13 -5.72
CA PHE A 159 6.89 -20.72 -5.97
C PHE A 159 8.26 -20.27 -5.44
N GLU A 160 8.64 -20.69 -4.23
CA GLU A 160 9.96 -20.43 -3.64
C GLU A 160 11.10 -21.04 -4.46
N SER A 161 10.83 -22.09 -5.24
CA SER A 161 11.83 -22.67 -6.13
C SER A 161 12.04 -21.87 -7.42
N ASN A 162 11.15 -20.92 -7.74
CA ASN A 162 11.16 -20.20 -9.02
C ASN A 162 10.80 -18.70 -8.87
N PRO A 163 11.57 -17.92 -8.09
CA PRO A 163 11.43 -16.47 -8.08
C PRO A 163 11.86 -15.86 -9.42
N LEU A 164 11.14 -14.83 -9.88
CA LEU A 164 11.53 -14.06 -11.07
C LEU A 164 12.46 -12.92 -10.67
N ALA A 165 13.51 -12.70 -11.45
CA ALA A 165 14.43 -11.58 -11.25
C ALA A 165 13.85 -10.28 -11.81
N PHE A 166 14.03 -9.17 -11.08
CA PHE A 166 13.80 -7.83 -11.61
C PHE A 166 14.81 -7.53 -12.72
N ALA A 167 14.33 -7.08 -13.87
CA ALA A 167 15.16 -6.76 -15.03
C ALA A 167 15.73 -5.34 -14.98
N THR A 168 15.18 -4.47 -14.14
CA THR A 168 15.60 -3.07 -13.98
C THR A 168 15.60 -2.64 -12.51
N GLN A 169 16.27 -1.52 -12.20
CA GLN A 169 16.38 -0.95 -10.83
C GLN A 169 15.43 0.23 -10.61
N ASP A 170 14.27 0.18 -11.25
CA ASP A 170 13.25 1.21 -11.21
C ASP A 170 11.86 0.60 -11.24
N HIS A 171 10.93 1.33 -10.64
CA HIS A 171 9.50 1.19 -10.83
C HIS A 171 9.04 2.16 -11.91
N ILE A 172 8.10 1.73 -12.76
CA ILE A 172 7.30 2.64 -13.56
C ILE A 172 5.97 2.82 -12.85
N VAL A 173 5.68 4.04 -12.40
CA VAL A 173 4.36 4.39 -11.88
C VAL A 173 3.54 4.99 -13.00
N MET A 174 2.50 4.26 -13.41
CA MET A 174 1.47 4.79 -14.31
C MET A 174 0.40 5.42 -13.44
N HIS A 175 -0.10 6.62 -13.77
CA HIS A 175 -1.19 7.27 -13.07
C HIS A 175 -2.01 8.10 -14.06
N GLY A 176 -3.15 7.55 -14.49
CA GLY A 176 -3.90 8.08 -15.63
C GLY A 176 -3.00 8.18 -16.88
N PRO A 177 -2.88 9.35 -17.53
CA PRO A 177 -2.02 9.51 -18.71
C PRO A 177 -0.53 9.72 -18.38
N ARG A 178 -0.16 9.80 -17.10
CA ARG A 178 1.22 10.12 -16.67
C ARG A 178 1.98 8.86 -16.33
N ASN A 179 3.25 8.80 -16.72
CA ASN A 179 4.19 7.76 -16.31
C ASN A 179 5.39 8.40 -15.63
N PHE A 180 5.78 7.85 -14.49
CA PHE A 180 6.91 8.30 -13.69
C PHE A 180 7.87 7.13 -13.47
N THR A 181 9.16 7.43 -13.39
CA THR A 181 10.17 6.43 -13.05
C THR A 181 10.70 6.73 -11.66
N ILE A 182 10.65 5.74 -10.77
CA ILE A 182 11.11 5.87 -9.38
C ILE A 182 12.19 4.82 -9.14
N PRO A 183 13.37 5.20 -8.62
CA PRO A 183 14.41 4.22 -8.26
C PRO A 183 13.87 3.17 -7.30
N ALA A 184 14.17 1.90 -7.59
CA ALA A 184 13.75 0.78 -6.74
C ALA A 184 14.76 0.53 -5.61
N VAL A 185 14.27 -0.07 -4.51
CA VAL A 185 15.10 -0.58 -3.43
C VAL A 185 14.89 -2.09 -3.34
N ASP A 186 15.88 -2.83 -3.79
CA ASP A 186 15.89 -4.30 -3.76
C ASP A 186 16.59 -4.82 -2.51
N VAL A 187 15.98 -5.81 -1.87
CA VAL A 187 16.48 -6.54 -0.70
C VAL A 187 16.85 -7.95 -1.15
N THR A 188 18.14 -8.28 -1.05
CA THR A 188 18.71 -9.58 -1.46
C THR A 188 19.24 -10.40 -0.30
N ASP A 189 19.60 -9.74 0.79
CA ASP A 189 20.15 -10.40 1.98
C ASP A 189 19.02 -10.73 2.96
N GLY A 190 19.10 -11.90 3.59
CA GLY A 190 18.13 -12.31 4.60
C GLY A 190 16.72 -12.60 4.07
N VAL A 191 16.54 -12.71 2.75
CA VAL A 191 15.25 -13.02 2.13
C VAL A 191 15.06 -14.53 1.92
N ARG A 192 13.80 -14.94 1.76
CA ARG A 192 13.42 -16.30 1.36
C ARG A 192 12.69 -16.27 0.01
N PRO A 193 13.08 -17.15 -0.96
CA PRO A 193 14.24 -18.04 -0.93
C PRO A 193 15.57 -17.26 -0.96
N SER A 194 16.63 -17.82 -0.38
CA SER A 194 17.97 -17.21 -0.44
C SER A 194 18.47 -17.14 -1.88
N GLY A 195 19.21 -16.09 -2.22
CA GLY A 195 19.70 -15.84 -3.59
C GLY A 195 18.66 -15.20 -4.53
N SER A 196 17.48 -14.86 -4.02
CA SER A 196 16.46 -14.09 -4.74
C SER A 196 16.45 -12.62 -4.32
N SER A 197 15.56 -11.82 -4.91
CA SER A 197 15.39 -10.41 -4.58
C SER A 197 13.92 -10.11 -4.27
N TRP A 198 13.69 -9.31 -3.24
CA TRP A 198 12.41 -8.68 -2.94
C TRP A 198 12.52 -7.18 -3.18
N ARG A 199 11.43 -6.53 -3.58
CA ARG A 199 11.42 -5.09 -3.84
C ARG A 199 10.56 -4.37 -2.84
N ARG A 200 11.11 -3.35 -2.20
CA ARG A 200 10.40 -2.50 -1.24
C ARG A 200 9.33 -1.69 -1.97
N LEU A 201 8.17 -1.50 -1.33
CA LEU A 201 7.16 -0.59 -1.84
C LEU A 201 7.72 0.86 -1.85
N PRO A 202 7.66 1.59 -2.99
CA PRO A 202 8.34 2.88 -3.09
C PRO A 202 7.56 4.06 -2.48
N ILE A 203 6.28 3.86 -2.14
CA ILE A 203 5.37 4.92 -1.69
C ILE A 203 5.35 4.98 -0.15
N PRO A 204 5.82 6.07 0.47
CA PRO A 204 5.77 6.18 1.93
C PRO A 204 4.38 6.58 2.44
N ALA A 205 4.01 6.11 3.63
CA ALA A 205 2.86 6.61 4.37
C ALA A 205 3.25 7.80 5.27
N CYS A 206 2.30 8.41 5.98
CA CYS A 206 2.62 9.47 6.95
C CYS A 206 3.36 8.90 8.19
N ASN A 207 4.18 9.71 8.86
CA ASN A 207 5.13 9.28 9.89
C ASN A 207 4.55 8.96 11.30
N CYS A 208 3.51 8.13 11.37
CA CYS A 208 2.94 7.58 12.60
C CYS A 208 2.48 6.13 12.39
N ASP A 209 2.17 5.39 13.44
CA ASP A 209 1.84 3.96 13.34
C ASP A 209 0.61 3.69 12.45
N LEU A 210 -0.40 4.58 12.45
CA LEU A 210 -1.54 4.48 11.55
C LEU A 210 -1.20 4.83 10.09
N GLY A 211 -0.18 5.66 9.85
CA GLY A 211 0.23 6.07 8.51
C GLY A 211 -0.64 7.17 7.89
N SER A 212 -1.63 7.67 8.63
CA SER A 212 -2.51 8.77 8.22
C SER A 212 -2.95 9.58 9.44
N GLY A 213 -3.31 10.85 9.22
CA GLY A 213 -3.78 11.73 10.30
C GLY A 213 -2.72 12.00 11.38
N CYS A 214 -1.44 11.88 11.04
CA CYS A 214 -0.35 12.02 11.98
C CYS A 214 -0.25 13.45 12.50
N THR A 215 -0.06 13.58 13.82
CA THR A 215 0.10 14.87 14.51
C THR A 215 1.21 14.80 15.55
N LEU A 216 1.85 15.93 15.84
CA LEU A 216 2.92 15.98 16.86
C LEU A 216 2.38 15.71 18.27
N LEU A 217 1.16 16.18 18.55
CA LEU A 217 0.52 16.09 19.86
C LEU A 217 -0.81 15.33 19.72
N SER A 218 -0.78 14.04 20.08
CA SER A 218 -1.96 13.18 20.15
C SER A 218 -1.90 12.30 21.38
N ASP A 219 -3.04 12.14 22.06
CA ASP A 219 -3.23 11.14 23.12
C ASP A 219 -3.41 9.73 22.55
N ASN A 220 -3.82 9.62 21.28
CA ASN A 220 -3.77 8.36 20.54
C ASN A 220 -2.35 8.16 20.01
N GLU A 221 -1.64 7.18 20.56
CA GLU A 221 -0.27 6.82 20.18
C GLU A 221 -0.16 6.39 18.70
N GLU A 222 -1.22 5.85 18.11
CA GLU A 222 -1.24 5.46 16.69
C GLU A 222 -1.11 6.65 15.73
N LEU A 223 -1.63 7.81 16.16
CA LEU A 223 -1.61 9.06 15.42
C LEU A 223 -0.44 9.97 15.80
N ARG A 224 0.33 9.58 16.83
CA ARG A 224 1.45 10.38 17.29
C ARG A 224 2.59 10.23 16.29
N SER A 225 3.04 11.36 15.77
CA SER A 225 4.16 11.40 14.84
C SER A 225 5.43 10.98 15.54
N TYR A 226 6.28 10.26 14.84
CA TYR A 226 7.56 9.81 15.36
C TYR A 226 8.52 10.97 15.61
N GLU A 227 8.50 11.94 14.72
CA GLU A 227 9.31 13.15 14.77
C GLU A 227 8.63 14.28 13.99
N GLU A 228 9.16 15.50 14.13
CA GLU A 228 8.80 16.62 13.28
C GLU A 228 9.65 16.57 12.00
N GLY A 229 9.02 16.26 10.88
CA GLY A 229 9.64 16.17 9.56
C GLY A 229 9.06 17.16 8.55
N GLU A 230 9.55 17.08 7.31
CA GLU A 230 9.06 17.90 6.21
C GLU A 230 7.61 17.56 5.85
N SER A 231 6.76 18.58 5.72
CA SER A 231 5.34 18.37 5.41
C SER A 231 5.12 18.03 3.94
N HIS A 232 4.38 16.95 3.69
CA HIS A 232 3.93 16.54 2.36
C HIS A 232 2.40 16.45 2.33
N GLY A 233 1.74 17.51 1.85
CA GLY A 233 0.27 17.65 1.80
C GLY A 233 -0.47 17.15 3.04
N THR A 234 -1.15 16.00 2.97
CA THR A 234 -1.91 15.44 4.11
C THR A 234 -1.02 14.83 5.20
N CYS A 235 0.25 14.55 4.92
CA CYS A 235 1.25 14.18 5.90
C CYS A 235 1.92 15.44 6.46
N GLY A 236 1.22 16.12 7.37
CA GLY A 236 1.64 17.41 7.93
C GLY A 236 2.96 17.39 8.72
N THR A 237 3.34 16.21 9.22
CA THR A 237 4.44 16.02 10.17
C THR A 237 5.61 15.24 9.60
N GLY A 238 5.57 14.83 8.34
CA GLY A 238 6.55 13.94 7.73
C GLY A 238 5.98 12.64 7.20
N VAL A 239 6.85 11.88 6.53
CA VAL A 239 6.56 10.56 5.95
C VAL A 239 7.43 9.48 6.61
N GLN A 240 7.01 8.22 6.50
CA GLN A 240 7.69 7.06 7.10
C GLN A 240 9.16 6.90 6.66
N PHE A 241 9.46 7.32 5.43
CA PHE A 241 10.80 7.35 4.88
C PHE A 241 10.88 8.39 3.77
N GLU A 242 12.05 8.98 3.59
CA GLU A 242 12.33 9.89 2.49
C GLU A 242 12.31 9.14 1.16
N ALA A 243 11.41 9.54 0.27
CA ALA A 243 11.29 8.95 -1.05
C ALA A 243 11.76 9.95 -2.12
N PRO A 244 12.74 9.60 -2.97
CA PRO A 244 13.35 10.56 -3.90
C PRO A 244 12.36 11.32 -4.79
N HIS A 245 11.25 10.67 -5.18
CA HIS A 245 10.23 11.27 -6.04
C HIS A 245 9.46 12.43 -5.39
N LEU A 246 9.51 12.55 -4.05
CA LEU A 246 8.91 13.66 -3.31
C LEU A 246 9.79 14.91 -3.39
N SER A 247 11.08 14.77 -3.12
CA SER A 247 12.02 15.90 -3.06
C SER A 247 12.52 16.36 -4.43
N ASN A 248 12.66 15.44 -5.40
CA ASN A 248 13.04 15.80 -6.77
C ASN A 248 11.85 16.23 -7.64
N GLY A 249 10.62 16.14 -7.13
CA GLY A 249 9.38 16.56 -7.79
C GLY A 249 8.93 15.68 -8.96
N VAL A 250 9.47 14.47 -9.13
CA VAL A 250 9.03 13.53 -10.18
C VAL A 250 7.58 13.11 -9.96
N TRP A 251 7.18 12.87 -8.69
CA TRP A 251 5.79 12.59 -8.34
C TRP A 251 5.49 13.08 -6.91
N PRO A 252 5.34 14.40 -6.70
CA PRO A 252 5.23 14.97 -5.35
C PRO A 252 4.01 14.49 -4.58
N ASP A 253 2.96 14.02 -5.26
CA ASP A 253 1.73 13.49 -4.64
C ASP A 253 1.81 12.00 -4.30
N GLY A 254 2.93 11.32 -4.60
CA GLY A 254 3.08 9.87 -4.45
C GLY A 254 3.35 9.41 -3.02
N TYR A 255 2.47 9.73 -2.07
CA TYR A 255 2.59 9.36 -0.66
C TYR A 255 1.21 9.16 -0.01
N GLY A 256 1.20 8.53 1.17
CA GLY A 256 0.03 8.43 2.04
C GLY A 256 -0.46 6.99 2.25
N TYR A 257 -1.50 6.88 3.09
CA TYR A 257 -2.11 5.61 3.46
C TYR A 257 -3.22 5.18 2.49
N PHE A 258 -4.17 6.08 2.23
CA PHE A 258 -5.26 5.84 1.28
C PHE A 258 -4.80 6.25 -0.11
N ILE A 259 -4.25 5.29 -0.84
CA ILE A 259 -3.63 5.56 -2.14
C ILE A 259 -4.59 5.39 -3.31
N ALA A 260 -5.80 4.86 -3.08
CA ALA A 260 -6.87 4.87 -4.08
C ALA A 260 -7.30 6.29 -4.50
N THR A 261 -7.08 7.28 -3.63
CA THR A 261 -7.45 8.68 -3.86
C THR A 261 -6.26 9.55 -4.27
N LEU A 262 -5.11 8.95 -4.63
CA LEU A 262 -3.96 9.72 -5.16
C LEU A 262 -4.39 10.48 -6.41
N GLY A 263 -4.28 11.81 -6.38
CA GLY A 263 -4.77 12.70 -7.45
C GLY A 263 -6.29 12.88 -7.52
N GLY A 264 -7.05 12.16 -6.70
CA GLY A 264 -8.48 12.35 -6.47
C GLY A 264 -8.68 12.97 -5.09
N SER A 265 -8.47 14.28 -4.96
CA SER A 265 -8.89 14.99 -3.74
C SER A 265 -10.39 14.79 -3.55
N GLU A 266 -10.77 13.89 -2.65
CA GLU A 266 -12.14 13.80 -2.13
C GLU A 266 -12.43 14.86 -1.04
N SER A 267 -11.54 15.84 -0.83
CA SER A 267 -11.98 17.11 -0.27
C SER A 267 -12.27 18.07 -1.41
N LYS A 268 -13.52 18.53 -1.48
CA LYS A 268 -13.90 19.72 -2.28
C LYS A 268 -13.22 21.01 -1.77
N GLU A 269 -12.28 20.91 -0.83
CA GLU A 269 -11.72 22.05 -0.10
C GLU A 269 -10.20 22.24 -0.25
N ASP A 270 -9.43 21.27 -0.78
CA ASP A 270 -7.95 21.40 -0.82
C ASP A 270 -7.28 21.31 -2.20
N ALA A 271 -8.04 21.20 -3.29
CA ALA A 271 -7.49 21.52 -4.61
C ALA A 271 -7.41 23.04 -4.77
N SER A 272 -6.23 23.60 -5.02
CA SER A 272 -6.07 25.04 -5.29
C SER A 272 -7.08 25.47 -6.35
N ILE A 273 -7.95 26.42 -6.00
CA ILE A 273 -9.02 26.88 -6.89
C ILE A 273 -8.45 27.53 -8.15
N CYS A 274 -7.19 27.97 -8.11
CA CYS A 274 -6.43 28.51 -9.22
C CYS A 274 -6.08 27.47 -10.30
N ILE A 275 -6.07 26.17 -9.97
CA ILE A 275 -5.71 25.08 -10.92
C ILE A 275 -6.74 24.97 -12.06
N LYS A 276 -7.94 25.55 -11.90
CA LYS A 276 -8.94 25.63 -12.97
C LYS A 276 -8.49 26.49 -14.17
N HIS A 277 -7.51 27.37 -13.98
CA HIS A 277 -7.01 28.26 -15.03
C HIS A 277 -5.87 27.60 -15.79
N GLN A 278 -6.10 27.35 -17.08
CA GLN A 278 -5.16 26.65 -17.95
C GLN A 278 -4.21 27.60 -18.71
N ASP A 279 -4.42 28.91 -18.58
CA ASP A 279 -3.61 29.93 -19.24
C ASP A 279 -3.27 31.10 -18.30
N ALA A 280 -2.20 31.80 -18.68
CA ALA A 280 -1.62 32.88 -17.89
C ALA A 280 -2.58 34.05 -17.68
N GLU A 281 -3.41 34.36 -18.67
CA GLU A 281 -4.27 35.54 -18.66
C GLU A 281 -5.45 35.33 -17.71
N ALA A 282 -6.12 34.18 -17.83
CA ALA A 282 -7.19 33.76 -16.91
C ALA A 282 -6.67 33.59 -15.48
N CYS A 283 -5.47 33.04 -15.32
CA CYS A 283 -4.83 32.88 -14.02
C CYS A 283 -4.56 34.22 -13.33
N LEU A 284 -3.96 35.17 -14.05
CA LEU A 284 -3.60 36.49 -13.50
C LEU A 284 -4.83 37.39 -13.33
N ALA A 285 -5.94 37.12 -14.02
CA ALA A 285 -7.21 37.82 -13.86
C ALA A 285 -7.97 37.42 -12.58
N ASP A 286 -7.72 36.23 -12.01
CA ASP A 286 -8.38 35.77 -10.78
C ASP A 286 -7.67 36.32 -9.53
N THR A 287 -7.78 37.64 -9.35
CA THR A 287 -7.23 38.35 -8.19
C THR A 287 -7.98 38.04 -6.90
N THR A 288 -9.22 37.56 -6.99
CA THR A 288 -10.07 37.20 -5.85
C THR A 288 -9.50 36.02 -5.07
N ASN A 289 -8.92 35.05 -5.76
CA ASN A 289 -8.31 33.87 -5.14
C ASN A 289 -6.78 33.98 -5.00
N GLY A 290 -6.20 35.16 -5.29
CA GLY A 290 -4.75 35.39 -5.16
C GLY A 290 -3.90 34.52 -6.07
N CYS A 291 -4.40 34.19 -7.27
CA CYS A 291 -3.74 33.31 -8.22
C CYS A 291 -2.49 33.95 -8.84
N LYS A 292 -1.44 33.14 -9.05
CA LYS A 292 -0.23 33.51 -9.77
C LYS A 292 0.12 32.49 -10.84
N TRP A 293 0.59 32.99 -11.96
CA TRP A 293 1.03 32.18 -13.09
C TRP A 293 2.51 31.82 -12.98
N TYR A 294 2.83 30.53 -13.12
CA TYR A 294 4.20 30.03 -13.15
C TYR A 294 4.60 29.71 -14.60
N GLY A 295 5.21 30.70 -15.28
CA GLY A 295 5.45 30.68 -16.72
C GLY A 295 6.35 29.54 -17.24
N GLU A 296 7.27 29.03 -16.43
CA GLU A 296 8.14 27.90 -16.83
C GLU A 296 7.41 26.55 -16.85
N LYS A 297 6.33 26.43 -16.08
CA LYS A 297 5.59 25.17 -15.86
C LYS A 297 4.21 25.17 -16.50
N ASN A 298 3.76 26.30 -17.04
CA ASN A 298 2.41 26.53 -17.57
C ASN A 298 1.30 26.13 -16.58
N VAL A 299 1.45 26.49 -15.29
CA VAL A 299 0.44 26.18 -14.27
C VAL A 299 0.10 27.42 -13.44
N CYS A 300 -1.17 27.50 -13.03
CA CYS A 300 -1.72 28.51 -12.15
C CYS A 300 -1.91 27.97 -10.73
N TYR A 301 -1.42 28.70 -9.72
CA TYR A 301 -1.54 28.33 -8.29
C TYR A 301 -1.74 29.57 -7.42
N GLU A 302 -2.40 29.44 -6.26
CA GLU A 302 -2.41 30.51 -5.27
C GLU A 302 -1.06 30.61 -4.52
N THR A 303 -0.61 31.82 -4.19
CA THR A 303 0.46 31.97 -3.19
C THR A 303 -0.14 31.79 -1.82
N ARG A 304 0.13 30.66 -1.15
CA ARG A 304 -0.24 30.45 0.26
C ARG A 304 0.55 31.41 1.15
N THR A 305 0.10 32.65 1.31
CA THR A 305 0.14 33.25 2.63
C THR A 305 -0.92 32.53 3.44
N LYS A 306 -0.56 32.05 4.64
CA LYS A 306 -1.50 31.46 5.62
C LYS A 306 -2.86 32.14 5.46
N LYS A 307 -3.92 31.38 5.19
CA LYS A 307 -5.29 31.88 5.44
C LYS A 307 -5.22 32.52 6.81
N ASP A 308 -5.57 33.79 6.92
CA ASP A 308 -5.96 34.38 8.19
C ASP A 308 -7.14 33.53 8.67
N SER A 309 -6.84 32.48 9.43
CA SER A 309 -7.78 31.79 10.29
C SER A 309 -8.38 32.88 11.16
N SER A 310 -9.70 32.99 11.19
CA SER A 310 -10.34 34.04 11.97
C SER A 310 -9.85 33.91 13.42
N ASN A 311 -9.21 34.96 13.92
CA ASN A 311 -8.53 34.95 15.21
C ASN A 311 -9.56 35.05 16.36
N CYS A 312 -10.57 34.17 16.36
CA CYS A 312 -11.65 34.17 17.35
C CYS A 312 -11.10 34.03 18.77
N GLU A 313 -10.04 33.24 18.93
CA GLU A 313 -9.41 32.93 20.21
C GLU A 313 -8.76 34.16 20.87
N ALA A 314 -8.39 35.19 20.09
CA ALA A 314 -7.93 36.48 20.63
C ALA A 314 -9.04 37.28 21.34
N HIS A 315 -10.30 36.86 21.19
CA HIS A 315 -11.48 37.50 21.79
C HIS A 315 -12.05 36.71 22.98
N ASN A 316 -11.32 35.72 23.50
CA ASN A 316 -11.66 35.02 24.74
C ASN A 316 -11.79 35.99 25.91
N GLY A 317 -12.83 35.82 26.74
CA GLY A 317 -13.14 36.71 27.86
C GLY A 317 -13.93 37.98 27.50
N ASP A 318 -14.14 38.30 26.21
CA ASP A 318 -14.93 39.45 25.76
C ASP A 318 -15.98 39.07 24.71
N GLN A 319 -17.17 38.75 25.22
CA GLN A 319 -18.35 38.38 24.43
C GLN A 319 -18.75 39.43 23.38
N LYS A 320 -18.56 40.73 23.67
CA LYS A 320 -18.98 41.78 22.74
C LYS A 320 -18.03 41.88 21.57
N SER A 321 -16.73 41.73 21.82
CA SER A 321 -15.73 41.69 20.75
C SER A 321 -15.87 40.43 19.89
N CYS A 322 -16.19 39.28 20.49
CA CYS A 322 -16.44 38.02 19.79
C CYS A 322 -17.62 38.12 18.81
N ALA A 323 -18.71 38.78 19.22
CA ALA A 323 -19.91 38.94 18.40
C ALA A 323 -19.74 39.88 17.20
N GLN A 324 -18.60 40.58 17.09
CA GLN A 324 -18.29 41.48 15.98
C GLN A 324 -17.38 40.84 14.92
N VAL A 325 -16.88 39.63 15.15
CA VAL A 325 -16.03 38.89 14.20
C VAL A 325 -16.90 37.89 13.44
N ASP A 326 -16.98 38.07 12.13
CA ASP A 326 -17.78 37.23 11.24
C ASP A 326 -17.19 35.80 11.21
N GLY A 327 -18.03 34.79 11.46
CA GLY A 327 -17.61 33.40 11.58
C GLY A 327 -17.22 32.95 12.99
N CYS A 328 -17.28 33.80 14.01
CA CYS A 328 -17.05 33.42 15.43
C CYS A 328 -18.35 33.31 16.24
N THR A 329 -18.37 32.42 17.24
CA THR A 329 -19.47 32.22 18.20
C THR A 329 -18.94 32.21 19.63
N TRP A 330 -19.69 32.86 20.53
CA TRP A 330 -19.40 32.90 21.95
C TRP A 330 -20.01 31.72 22.72
N TYR A 331 -19.21 31.09 23.60
CA TYR A 331 -19.64 29.98 24.45
C TYR A 331 -19.51 30.34 25.94
N GLY A 332 -20.60 30.86 26.51
CA GLY A 332 -20.63 31.45 27.87
C GLY A 332 -20.96 30.50 29.04
N ASN A 333 -20.95 29.18 28.86
CA ASN A 333 -21.23 28.24 29.96
C ASN A 333 -19.95 27.88 30.74
N GLY A 334 -19.40 28.87 31.45
CA GLY A 334 -18.35 28.67 32.46
C GLY A 334 -16.90 28.65 31.95
N LYS A 335 -16.66 28.94 30.67
CA LYS A 335 -15.30 29.06 30.09
C LYS A 335 -15.04 30.36 29.34
N ASP A 336 -16.08 31.15 29.02
CA ASP A 336 -15.99 32.47 28.38
C ASP A 336 -15.04 32.51 27.17
N VAL A 337 -15.27 31.61 26.21
CA VAL A 337 -14.43 31.46 25.00
C VAL A 337 -15.18 31.82 23.71
N CYS A 338 -14.43 32.35 22.75
CA CYS A 338 -14.86 32.72 21.41
C CYS A 338 -14.18 31.82 20.37
N ASN A 339 -14.97 31.13 19.53
CA ASN A 339 -14.45 30.12 18.58
C ASN A 339 -15.19 30.17 17.24
N GLU A 340 -14.59 29.59 16.20
CA GLU A 340 -15.19 29.52 14.86
C GLU A 340 -16.51 28.72 14.83
N VAL A 341 -17.45 29.16 14.00
CA VAL A 341 -18.74 28.50 13.76
C VAL A 341 -18.47 27.26 12.91
N LYS A 342 -18.50 26.06 13.50
CA LYS A 342 -18.53 24.81 12.74
C LYS A 342 -19.94 24.62 12.18
N GLU A 343 -20.11 24.76 10.86
CA GLU A 343 -21.35 24.38 10.19
C GLU A 343 -21.64 22.89 10.47
N LYS A 344 -22.80 22.62 11.06
CA LYS A 344 -23.31 21.28 11.34
C LYS A 344 -24.27 20.88 10.24
N GLU A 345 -23.82 20.06 9.30
CA GLU A 345 -24.72 19.16 8.56
C GLU A 345 -24.75 17.78 9.24
N SER A 346 -25.95 17.22 9.27
CA SER A 346 -26.44 16.06 10.01
C SER A 346 -25.61 14.76 9.92
N LYS A 347 -25.20 14.24 11.08
CA LYS A 347 -25.16 12.80 11.44
C LYS A 347 -24.84 12.66 12.95
N PHE A 348 -25.85 12.77 13.81
CA PHE A 348 -25.69 12.39 15.23
C PHE A 348 -25.87 10.87 15.34
N GLY A 349 -24.80 10.16 15.72
CA GLY A 349 -24.85 8.72 16.02
C GLY A 349 -25.53 8.44 17.37
N CYS A 350 -25.88 7.17 17.63
CA CYS A 350 -26.70 6.80 18.78
C CYS A 350 -26.11 6.98 20.17
N ALA A 351 -24.84 7.40 20.27
CA ALA A 351 -24.25 7.89 21.50
C ALA A 351 -25.00 9.10 22.08
N ALA A 352 -25.78 9.82 21.27
CA ALA A 352 -26.66 10.90 21.74
C ALA A 352 -27.75 10.43 22.73
N TYR A 353 -28.05 9.13 22.79
CA TYR A 353 -29.10 8.53 23.63
C TYR A 353 -28.54 7.70 24.80
N ASN A 354 -27.27 7.90 25.17
CA ASN A 354 -26.69 7.27 26.35
C ASN A 354 -27.46 7.64 27.62
N GLY A 355 -27.75 6.66 28.47
CA GLY A 355 -28.56 6.85 29.67
C GLY A 355 -30.07 6.82 29.45
N ASP A 356 -30.56 6.79 28.20
CA ASP A 356 -31.98 6.74 27.85
C ASP A 356 -32.30 5.57 26.92
N GLN A 357 -32.65 4.43 27.53
CA GLN A 357 -32.99 3.19 26.83
C GLN A 357 -34.21 3.33 25.92
N THR A 358 -35.18 4.16 26.30
CA THR A 358 -36.45 4.27 25.57
C THR A 358 -36.24 5.05 24.28
N SER A 359 -35.50 6.16 24.34
CA SER A 359 -35.14 6.93 23.14
C SER A 359 -34.19 6.14 22.23
N CYS A 360 -33.27 5.35 22.80
CA CYS A 360 -32.38 4.48 22.05
C CYS A 360 -33.11 3.43 21.20
N ALA A 361 -34.14 2.79 21.75
CA ALA A 361 -34.90 1.73 21.09
C ALA A 361 -35.83 2.22 19.97
N GLN A 362 -36.04 3.53 19.85
CA GLN A 362 -36.91 4.15 18.85
C GLN A 362 -36.14 4.66 17.62
N VAL A 363 -34.81 4.61 17.65
CA VAL A 363 -33.95 5.03 16.53
C VAL A 363 -33.51 3.82 15.74
N ASP A 364 -33.86 3.82 14.46
CA ASP A 364 -33.54 2.71 13.55
C ASP A 364 -32.02 2.62 13.33
N GLY A 365 -31.46 1.43 13.49
CA GLY A 365 -30.00 1.20 13.46
C GLY A 365 -29.28 1.38 14.80
N CYS A 366 -29.98 1.34 15.94
CA CYS A 366 -29.40 1.52 17.27
C CYS A 366 -29.79 0.43 18.27
N SER A 367 -28.90 0.16 19.23
CA SER A 367 -29.06 -0.89 20.24
C SER A 367 -28.57 -0.46 21.61
N TRP A 368 -29.17 -1.07 22.63
CA TRP A 368 -28.95 -0.74 24.03
C TRP A 368 -28.10 -1.79 24.75
N TYR A 369 -27.06 -1.35 25.46
CA TYR A 369 -26.25 -2.19 26.34
C TYR A 369 -26.46 -1.80 27.82
N GLY A 370 -27.17 -2.67 28.55
CA GLY A 370 -27.64 -2.40 29.92
C GLY A 370 -26.77 -2.94 31.06
N ASN A 371 -25.57 -3.48 30.83
CA ASN A 371 -24.79 -4.13 31.88
C ASN A 371 -23.90 -3.14 32.66
N GLY A 372 -24.55 -2.20 33.37
CA GLY A 372 -23.89 -1.26 34.30
C GLY A 372 -23.30 0.02 33.69
N LYS A 373 -23.32 0.17 32.36
CA LYS A 373 -22.82 1.38 31.66
C LYS A 373 -23.92 2.18 30.94
N ASN A 374 -25.13 1.64 30.77
CA ASN A 374 -26.31 2.30 30.18
C ASN A 374 -26.00 3.08 28.90
N VAL A 375 -25.50 2.37 27.88
CA VAL A 375 -24.99 2.98 26.64
C VAL A 375 -25.89 2.60 25.46
N CYS A 376 -26.17 3.58 24.59
CA CYS A 376 -26.81 3.41 23.31
C CYS A 376 -25.77 3.51 22.19
N TYR A 377 -25.74 2.52 21.30
CA TYR A 377 -24.74 2.43 20.23
C TYR A 377 -25.40 2.09 18.90
N ASN A 378 -24.78 2.48 17.79
CA ASN A 378 -25.27 2.11 16.46
C ASN A 378 -25.04 0.61 16.23
N THR A 379 -26.03 -0.13 15.75
CA THR A 379 -25.87 -1.54 15.32
C THR A 379 -25.06 -1.67 14.04
N ILE A 380 -24.76 -0.54 13.38
CA ILE A 380 -24.00 -0.46 12.12
C ILE A 380 -22.60 0.17 12.34
N ASP A 381 -22.22 0.52 13.58
CA ASP A 381 -20.84 0.90 13.89
C ASP A 381 -19.99 -0.33 14.26
N THR A 382 -19.77 -1.16 13.25
CA THR A 382 -18.47 -1.82 13.06
C THR A 382 -17.78 -1.08 11.92
N LYS A 383 -17.04 -0.02 12.26
CA LYS A 383 -16.08 0.63 11.37
C LYS A 383 -14.78 0.85 12.13
N ASP A 384 -14.09 -0.22 12.50
CA ASP A 384 -12.93 -0.63 11.69
C ASP A 384 -13.22 -0.68 10.19
N ASN A 385 -13.17 0.49 9.55
CA ASN A 385 -13.09 0.60 8.09
C ASN A 385 -11.68 0.14 7.63
N GLN A 386 -11.34 -1.13 7.85
CA GLN A 386 -10.28 -1.84 7.13
C GLN A 386 -10.82 -2.64 5.93
N GLY A 387 -12.10 -2.43 5.58
CA GLY A 387 -12.67 -2.74 4.27
C GLY A 387 -13.06 -1.43 3.61
N SER A 388 -12.43 -1.09 2.50
CA SER A 388 -12.86 0.02 1.65
C SER A 388 -14.31 -0.22 1.24
N LYS A 389 -15.20 0.72 1.58
CA LYS A 389 -16.39 0.92 0.76
C LYS A 389 -15.89 1.45 -0.57
N GLU A 390 -16.10 0.66 -1.62
CA GLU A 390 -16.04 1.14 -2.99
C GLU A 390 -16.84 2.44 -3.07
N SER A 391 -16.19 3.55 -3.40
CA SER A 391 -16.92 4.73 -3.83
C SER A 391 -17.52 4.39 -5.20
N ASP A 392 -18.82 4.60 -5.37
CA ASP A 392 -19.56 4.55 -6.66
C ASP A 392 -19.05 5.57 -7.71
N SER A 393 -17.79 6.02 -7.64
CA SER A 393 -17.16 6.88 -8.63
C SER A 393 -16.28 6.04 -9.56
N PRO A 394 -16.40 6.19 -10.89
CA PRO A 394 -15.48 5.56 -11.82
C PRO A 394 -14.07 6.00 -11.48
N HIS A 395 -13.17 5.03 -11.29
CA HIS A 395 -11.75 5.16 -10.93
C HIS A 395 -11.12 6.47 -11.44
N LYS A 396 -11.18 7.52 -10.62
CA LYS A 396 -10.48 8.78 -10.91
C LYS A 396 -9.03 8.60 -10.51
N GLY A 397 -8.26 8.00 -11.43
CA GLY A 397 -6.82 7.79 -11.29
C GLY A 397 -6.47 6.34 -11.01
N GLU A 398 -6.72 5.43 -11.96
CA GLU A 398 -6.05 4.13 -11.93
C GLU A 398 -4.54 4.40 -11.99
N TRP A 399 -3.85 4.09 -10.89
CA TRP A 399 -2.41 4.12 -10.86
C TRP A 399 -1.88 2.70 -10.67
N HIS A 400 -0.75 2.41 -11.29
CA HIS A 400 -0.12 1.09 -11.25
C HIS A 400 1.37 1.26 -10.98
N ILE A 401 1.91 0.45 -10.08
CA ILE A 401 3.35 0.16 -10.07
C ILE A 401 3.57 -0.97 -11.07
N VAL A 402 4.43 -0.70 -12.04
CA VAL A 402 4.86 -1.63 -13.07
C VAL A 402 6.34 -1.91 -12.88
N ASP A 403 6.67 -3.18 -12.82
CA ASP A 403 8.05 -3.66 -12.79
C ASP A 403 8.36 -4.46 -14.05
N LYS A 404 9.62 -4.40 -14.46
CA LYS A 404 10.16 -5.25 -15.52
C LYS A 404 10.84 -6.46 -14.91
N LEU A 405 10.51 -7.64 -15.41
CA LEU A 405 10.98 -8.93 -14.92
C LEU A 405 11.65 -9.72 -16.05
N LEU A 406 12.55 -10.64 -15.70
CA LEU A 406 13.02 -11.67 -16.62
C LEU A 406 12.03 -12.84 -16.62
N ALA A 407 11.45 -13.13 -17.78
CA ALA A 407 10.60 -14.30 -17.97
C ALA A 407 11.40 -15.61 -17.80
N PRO A 408 10.75 -16.73 -17.43
CA PRO A 408 11.40 -18.03 -17.38
C PRO A 408 12.15 -18.35 -18.67
N SER A 409 13.32 -18.97 -18.57
CA SER A 409 14.12 -19.40 -19.73
C SER A 409 13.54 -20.64 -20.40
N ASP A 410 12.80 -21.46 -19.65
CA ASP A 410 12.21 -22.69 -20.14
C ASP A 410 10.80 -22.41 -20.68
N PRO A 411 10.48 -22.83 -21.92
CA PRO A 411 9.12 -22.77 -22.43
C PRO A 411 8.20 -23.70 -21.65
N GLY A 412 6.96 -23.26 -21.42
CA GLY A 412 6.00 -24.04 -20.65
C GLY A 412 4.80 -23.21 -20.19
N ASN A 413 3.89 -23.87 -19.48
CA ASN A 413 2.77 -23.22 -18.81
C ASN A 413 3.11 -23.05 -17.34
N TYR A 414 2.86 -21.85 -16.83
CA TYR A 414 3.20 -21.43 -15.48
C TYR A 414 2.02 -20.73 -14.83
N ILE A 415 1.92 -20.90 -13.52
CA ILE A 415 1.14 -20.02 -12.66
C ILE A 415 2.09 -18.94 -12.18
N PHE A 416 1.79 -17.69 -12.50
CA PHE A 416 2.51 -16.53 -12.00
C PHE A 416 1.91 -16.08 -10.68
N GLN A 417 2.74 -15.73 -9.70
CA GLN A 417 2.31 -15.21 -8.39
C GLN A 417 2.94 -13.84 -8.14
N TRP A 418 2.11 -12.89 -7.71
CA TRP A 418 2.56 -11.71 -7.00
C TRP A 418 2.33 -11.91 -5.51
N ARG A 419 3.38 -11.78 -4.70
CA ARG A 419 3.29 -11.83 -3.23
C ARG A 419 3.79 -10.53 -2.63
N TRP A 420 3.02 -9.96 -1.73
CA TRP A 420 3.36 -8.77 -0.96
C TRP A 420 3.31 -9.09 0.54
N ASP A 421 4.47 -8.94 1.19
CA ASP A 421 4.65 -9.12 2.62
C ASP A 421 4.57 -7.73 3.28
N ASN A 422 3.56 -7.53 4.12
CA ASN A 422 3.26 -6.22 4.70
C ASN A 422 4.13 -5.92 5.92
N GLU A 423 4.21 -4.64 6.29
CA GLU A 423 4.96 -4.20 7.46
C GLU A 423 4.10 -3.51 8.53
N GLN A 424 2.97 -2.90 8.14
CA GLN A 424 2.08 -2.25 9.09
C GLN A 424 1.17 -3.24 9.84
N THR A 425 0.83 -4.37 9.24
CA THR A 425 -0.17 -5.31 9.76
C THR A 425 0.23 -6.74 9.42
N PRO A 426 -0.26 -7.75 10.17
CA PRO A 426 0.16 -9.15 10.01
C PRO A 426 -0.52 -9.80 8.80
N GLN A 427 -0.21 -9.28 7.61
CA GLN A 427 -0.87 -9.62 6.36
C GLN A 427 0.13 -10.04 5.29
N ILE A 428 -0.25 -11.05 4.51
CA ILE A 428 0.36 -11.37 3.22
C ILE A 428 -0.71 -11.29 2.16
N TRP A 429 -0.40 -10.61 1.06
CA TRP A 429 -1.24 -10.53 -0.11
C TRP A 429 -0.66 -11.41 -1.20
N THR A 430 -1.48 -12.27 -1.79
CA THR A 430 -1.07 -13.13 -2.91
C THR A 430 -2.16 -13.19 -3.95
N THR A 431 -1.77 -13.05 -5.22
CA THR A 431 -2.64 -13.28 -6.37
C THR A 431 -1.91 -14.11 -7.41
N CYS A 432 -2.68 -14.84 -8.23
CA CYS A 432 -2.12 -15.73 -9.24
C CYS A 432 -2.71 -15.45 -10.61
N ALA A 433 -1.90 -15.62 -11.66
CA ALA A 433 -2.29 -15.45 -13.05
C ALA A 433 -1.76 -16.60 -13.91
N ASP A 434 -2.35 -16.80 -15.08
CA ASP A 434 -1.92 -17.83 -16.04
C ASP A 434 -0.93 -17.25 -17.05
N VAL A 435 0.21 -17.92 -17.23
CA VAL A 435 1.26 -17.52 -18.15
C VAL A 435 1.69 -18.71 -19.01
N THR A 436 1.81 -18.49 -20.32
CA THR A 436 2.49 -19.42 -21.23
C THR A 436 3.78 -18.77 -21.74
N VAL A 437 4.91 -19.43 -21.48
CA VAL A 437 6.21 -19.05 -22.01
C VAL A 437 6.46 -19.84 -23.30
N THR A 438 6.64 -19.12 -24.39
CA THR A 438 6.93 -19.66 -25.73
C THR A 438 8.44 -19.67 -25.99
N ALA A 439 8.88 -20.57 -26.87
CA ALA A 439 10.27 -20.61 -27.30
C ALA A 439 10.69 -19.29 -27.99
N LEU A 440 11.96 -18.89 -27.79
CA LEU A 440 12.58 -17.79 -28.52
C LEU A 440 12.42 -18.04 -30.03
N ASN A 441 11.92 -17.05 -30.75
CA ASN A 441 11.68 -17.20 -32.18
C ASN A 441 13.02 -17.29 -32.93
N ASP A 442 13.21 -18.30 -33.80
CA ASP A 442 14.48 -18.58 -34.53
C ASP A 442 15.03 -17.36 -35.28
N ALA A 443 14.15 -16.46 -35.76
CA ALA A 443 14.55 -15.22 -36.41
C ALA A 443 15.25 -14.22 -35.46
N LYS A 444 14.83 -14.17 -34.19
CA LYS A 444 15.46 -13.33 -33.16
C LYS A 444 16.78 -13.92 -32.68
N LEU A 445 16.88 -15.25 -32.55
CA LEU A 445 18.15 -15.95 -32.28
C LEU A 445 19.20 -15.65 -33.37
N LYS A 446 18.78 -15.66 -34.63
CA LYS A 446 19.66 -15.27 -35.77
C LYS A 446 20.04 -13.80 -35.75
N SER A 447 19.16 -12.90 -35.32
CA SER A 447 19.46 -11.46 -35.18
C SER A 447 20.43 -11.17 -34.03
N ALA A 448 20.30 -11.86 -32.90
CA ALA A 448 21.21 -11.71 -31.76
C ALA A 448 22.63 -12.24 -32.10
N ASN A 449 22.71 -13.35 -32.83
CA ASN A 449 23.98 -13.90 -33.31
C ASN A 449 24.53 -13.16 -34.55
N GLY A 450 23.70 -12.42 -35.29
CA GLY A 450 24.10 -11.63 -36.46
C GLY A 450 24.83 -10.32 -36.14
N GLY A 451 24.84 -9.89 -34.86
CA GLY A 451 25.63 -8.75 -34.37
C GLY A 451 27.05 -9.13 -33.92
N ALA A 452 27.33 -10.43 -33.74
CA ALA A 452 28.67 -10.92 -33.48
C ALA A 452 29.44 -11.07 -34.80
N ASN A 453 29.99 -9.96 -35.31
CA ASN A 453 31.01 -10.04 -36.34
C ASN A 453 32.20 -10.84 -35.78
N ALA A 454 32.31 -12.09 -36.23
CA ALA A 454 33.51 -12.91 -36.33
C ALA A 454 34.59 -12.63 -35.27
N MET A 455 34.42 -13.12 -34.05
CA MET A 455 35.60 -13.47 -33.24
C MET A 455 36.15 -14.80 -33.74
N THR A 456 37.36 -14.76 -34.27
CA THR A 456 38.16 -15.92 -34.64
C THR A 456 38.28 -16.91 -33.48
N PRO A 457 38.46 -18.23 -33.74
CA PRO A 457 38.32 -19.31 -32.76
C PRO A 457 39.38 -19.35 -31.65
N THR A 458 40.14 -18.27 -31.47
CA THR A 458 41.20 -18.13 -30.48
C THR A 458 40.70 -17.57 -29.13
N VAL A 459 39.55 -16.90 -29.09
CA VAL A 459 39.02 -16.28 -27.85
C VAL A 459 38.16 -17.26 -27.03
N ALA A 460 37.49 -18.22 -27.68
CA ALA A 460 36.69 -19.24 -27.01
C ALA A 460 37.54 -20.14 -26.08
N LEU A 461 38.83 -20.33 -26.40
CA LEU A 461 39.75 -21.12 -25.58
C LEU A 461 40.20 -20.38 -24.31
N ILE A 462 40.20 -19.03 -24.31
CA ILE A 462 40.63 -18.23 -23.16
C ILE A 462 39.54 -18.19 -22.08
N CYS A 463 38.26 -18.12 -22.45
CA CYS A 463 37.16 -18.14 -21.47
C CYS A 463 37.01 -19.50 -20.77
N VAL A 464 37.26 -20.61 -21.47
CA VAL A 464 37.21 -21.96 -20.87
C VAL A 464 38.40 -22.20 -19.92
N ILE A 465 39.57 -21.63 -20.21
CA ILE A 465 40.76 -21.74 -19.34
C ILE A 465 40.59 -20.87 -18.07
N ILE A 466 39.97 -19.70 -18.17
CA ILE A 466 39.70 -18.83 -17.01
C ILE A 466 38.66 -19.48 -16.07
N TRP A 467 37.63 -20.14 -16.62
CA TRP A 467 36.62 -20.84 -15.81
C TRP A 467 37.21 -22.08 -15.09
N ALA A 468 38.07 -22.85 -15.77
CA ALA A 468 38.74 -23.99 -15.15
C ALA A 468 39.77 -23.59 -14.07
N SER A 469 40.38 -22.41 -14.19
CA SER A 469 41.33 -21.89 -13.20
C SER A 469 40.65 -21.36 -11.94
N ILE A 470 39.44 -20.82 -12.04
CA ILE A 470 38.66 -20.33 -10.89
C ILE A 470 38.11 -21.50 -10.06
N VAL A 471 37.68 -22.59 -10.71
CA VAL A 471 37.21 -23.81 -10.02
C VAL A 471 38.36 -24.54 -9.30
N ALA A 472 39.58 -24.49 -9.83
CA ALA A 472 40.77 -25.11 -9.21
C ALA A 472 41.30 -24.32 -7.99
N VAL A 473 41.08 -23.00 -7.94
CA VAL A 473 41.50 -22.18 -6.78
C VAL A 473 40.51 -22.31 -5.61
N GLN A 474 39.22 -22.57 -5.87
CA GLN A 474 38.22 -22.81 -4.83
C GLN A 474 38.31 -24.19 -4.16
N THR A 475 39.08 -25.14 -4.71
CA THR A 475 39.30 -26.48 -4.10
C THR A 475 40.60 -26.60 -3.32
N LEU A 476 41.41 -25.53 -3.25
CA LEU A 476 42.67 -25.49 -2.49
C LEU A 476 42.65 -24.54 -1.29
N ILE A 477 41.56 -23.78 -1.10
CA ILE A 477 41.35 -22.91 0.08
C ILE A 477 39.87 -23.01 0.46
N GLY A 478 39.52 -24.00 1.28
CA GLY A 478 38.15 -24.23 1.75
C GLY A 478 37.94 -25.65 2.21
#